data_AF-A0A8I2FXR3-F1
#
_entry.id   AF-A0A8I2FXR3-F1
#
_cell.length_a   1.000
_cell.length_b   1.000
_cell.length_c   1.000
_cell.angle_alpha   90.00
_cell.angle_beta   90.00
_cell.angle_gamma   90.00
#
_symmetry.space_group_name_H-M   'P 1'
#
loop_
_entity.id
_entity.type
_entity.pdbx_description
1 polymer ?
#
loop_
_entity_poly.entity_id
_entity_poly.type
_entity_poly.pdbx_seq_one_letter_code
_entity_poly.pdbx_strand_id
1 'polypeptide(L)' 'MAKQKVTLKNKPFVLIIRDGWGHNPNPDEDEYNAVKRGNTPVDDMLMAEYPNCLIHTSGEDVGLPDGTMGN' A
#
# COMPACT_ATOMS: atom_id res chain seq x y z
N MET A 1 37.05 -13.52 -11.99
CA MET A 1 36.27 -14.48 -11.19
C MET A 1 34.78 -14.21 -11.43
N ALA A 2 34.08 -15.08 -12.17
CA ALA A 2 32.65 -14.90 -12.40
C ALA A 2 31.88 -15.19 -11.10
N LYS A 3 31.02 -14.27 -10.65
CA LYS A 3 30.15 -14.50 -9.48
C LYS A 3 29.17 -15.63 -9.81
N GLN A 4 29.25 -16.73 -9.08
CA GLN A 4 28.32 -17.84 -9.20
C GLN A 4 26.92 -17.36 -8.80
N LYS A 5 25.96 -17.47 -9.73
CA LYS A 5 24.57 -17.04 -9.49
C LYS A 5 23.91 -18.11 -8.61
N VAL A 6 23.73 -17.82 -7.32
CA VAL A 6 23.02 -18.71 -6.40
C VAL A 6 21.53 -18.66 -6.71
N THR A 7 20.97 -19.80 -7.15
CA THR A 7 19.53 -19.95 -7.32
C THR A 7 18.93 -20.41 -6.00
N LEU A 8 18.17 -19.54 -5.34
CA LEU A 8 17.48 -19.91 -4.10
C LEU A 8 16.32 -20.85 -4.41
N LYS A 9 16.21 -21.95 -3.66
CA LYS A 9 15.08 -22.90 -3.75
C LYS A 9 13.75 -22.21 -3.42
N ASN A 10 13.77 -21.35 -2.41
CA ASN A 10 12.64 -20.49 -2.05
C ASN A 10 13.09 -19.04 -2.19
N LYS A 11 12.36 -18.25 -2.97
CA LYS A 11 12.60 -16.80 -3.03
C LYS A 11 12.01 -16.17 -1.76
N PRO A 12 12.74 -15.30 -1.06
CA PRO A 12 12.17 -14.52 0.02
C PRO A 12 10.96 -13.73 -0.48
N PHE A 13 9.90 -13.73 0.33
CA PHE A 13 8.70 -12.93 0.09
C PHE A 13 8.53 -11.98 1.27
N VAL A 14 8.15 -10.75 0.99
CA VAL A 14 7.93 -9.72 2.00
C VAL A 14 6.52 -9.17 1.82
N LEU A 15 5.75 -9.19 2.91
CA LEU A 15 4.51 -8.44 3.03
C LEU A 15 4.77 -7.21 3.90
N ILE A 16 4.43 -6.04 3.39
CA ILE A 16 4.56 -4.77 4.11
C ILE A 16 3.15 -4.25 4.39
N ILE A 17 2.81 -4.09 5.67
CA ILE A 17 1.56 -3.45 6.11
C ILE A 17 1.92 -2.06 6.61
N ARG A 18 1.34 -1.03 5.99
CA ARG A 18 1.46 0.35 6.42
C ARG A 18 0.20 0.72 7.18
N ASP A 19 0.28 0.57 8.49
CA ASP A 19 -0.83 0.84 9.38
C ASP A 19 -1.34 2.28 9.22
N GLY A 20 -2.66 2.46 9.10
CA GLY A 20 -3.30 3.76 8.85
C GLY A 20 -3.02 4.41 7.49
N TRP A 21 -2.50 3.68 6.49
CA TRP A 21 -2.22 4.22 5.15
C TRP A 21 -3.35 3.94 4.15
N GLY A 22 -4.22 4.92 3.91
CA GLY A 22 -5.36 4.81 3.00
C GLY A 22 -5.28 5.68 1.74
N HIS A 23 -6.24 5.48 0.83
CA HIS A 23 -6.49 6.34 -0.32
C HIS A 23 -7.78 7.13 -0.09
N ASN A 24 -7.67 8.46 0.01
CA ASN A 24 -8.84 9.35 0.04
C ASN A 24 -9.15 9.81 -1.40
N PRO A 25 -10.32 9.47 -1.96
CA PRO A 25 -10.70 9.87 -3.32
C PRO A 25 -11.22 11.32 -3.40
N ASN A 26 -11.43 12.02 -2.27
CA ASN A 26 -11.97 13.38 -2.22
C ASN A 26 -10.85 14.43 -2.38
N PRO A 27 -10.73 15.13 -3.53
CA PRO A 27 -9.68 16.11 -3.74
C PRO A 27 -9.81 17.37 -2.87
N ASP A 28 -11.03 17.70 -2.43
CA ASP A 28 -11.27 18.88 -1.58
C ASP A 28 -10.59 18.74 -0.20
N GLU A 29 -10.24 17.52 0.20
CA GLU A 29 -9.56 17.21 1.47
C GLU A 29 -8.04 17.00 1.30
N ASP A 30 -7.50 17.17 0.09
CA ASP A 30 -6.07 16.95 -0.20
C ASP A 30 -5.16 17.80 0.70
N GLU A 31 -5.62 19.00 1.09
CA GLU A 31 -4.88 19.87 1.98
C GLU A 31 -4.70 19.28 3.39
N TYR A 32 -5.53 18.32 3.81
CA TYR A 32 -5.44 17.63 5.09
C TYR A 32 -4.88 16.20 4.97
N ASN A 33 -4.68 15.71 3.74
CA ASN A 33 -4.23 14.36 3.48
C ASN A 33 -2.69 14.22 3.65
N ALA A 34 -2.26 13.73 4.82
CA ALA A 34 -0.83 13.56 5.11
C ALA A 34 -0.11 12.57 4.18
N VAL A 35 -0.81 11.54 3.71
CA VAL A 35 -0.28 10.56 2.73
C VAL A 35 0.05 11.26 1.42
N LYS A 36 -0.85 12.10 0.92
CA LYS A 36 -0.68 12.82 -0.35
C LYS A 36 0.31 13.98 -0.27
N ARG A 37 0.37 14.68 0.88
CA ARG A 37 1.29 15.81 1.09
C ARG A 37 2.69 15.39 1.54
N GLY A 38 2.85 14.15 1.98
CA GLY A 38 4.14 13.63 2.43
C GLY A 38 5.15 13.55 1.28
N ASN A 39 6.43 13.67 1.62
CA ASN A 39 7.49 13.33 0.66
C ASN A 39 7.70 11.80 0.66
N THR A 40 7.09 11.11 -0.30
CA THR A 40 6.97 9.64 -0.32
C THR A 40 7.64 9.00 -1.54
N PRO A 41 8.91 9.31 -1.86
CA PRO A 41 9.51 8.98 -3.16
C PRO A 41 9.57 7.48 -3.46
N VAL A 42 9.62 6.64 -2.42
CA VAL A 42 9.59 5.18 -2.58
C VAL A 42 8.20 4.69 -2.95
N ASP A 43 7.15 5.20 -2.29
CA ASP A 43 5.77 4.84 -2.59
C ASP A 43 5.38 5.35 -3.99
N ASP A 44 5.77 6.58 -4.31
CA ASP A 44 5.53 7.21 -5.61
C ASP A 44 6.15 6.38 -6.75
N MET A 45 7.39 5.93 -6.58
CA MET A 45 8.06 5.04 -7.51
C MET A 45 7.35 3.67 -7.61
N LEU A 46 6.98 3.07 -6.47
CA LEU A 46 6.30 1.78 -6.48
C LEU A 46 4.96 1.82 -7.22
N MET A 47 4.16 2.88 -7.00
CA MET A 47 2.87 3.07 -7.67
C MET A 47 3.01 3.38 -9.17
N ALA A 48 4.11 4.02 -9.58
CA ALA A 48 4.39 4.33 -10.98
C ALA A 48 4.94 3.13 -11.77
N GLU A 49 5.78 2.30 -11.16
CA GLU A 49 6.56 1.27 -11.86
C GLU A 49 5.96 -0.14 -11.73
N TYR A 50 5.17 -0.41 -10.69
CA TYR A 50 4.65 -1.75 -10.42
C TYR A 50 3.11 -1.79 -10.43
N PRO A 51 2.52 -2.94 -10.82
CA PRO A 51 1.07 -3.12 -10.76
C PRO A 51 0.53 -2.91 -9.35
N ASN A 52 -0.50 -2.10 -9.23
CA ASN A 52 -1.18 -1.79 -7.97
C ASN A 52 -2.70 -1.75 -8.17
N CYS A 53 -3.44 -1.93 -7.09
CA CYS A 53 -4.89 -1.81 -7.05
C CYS A 53 -5.33 -1.36 -5.65
N LEU A 54 -6.57 -0.87 -5.55
CA LEU A 54 -7.21 -0.57 -4.27
C LEU A 54 -8.00 -1.80 -3.78
N ILE A 55 -8.07 -1.96 -2.46
CA ILE A 55 -8.88 -2.97 -1.79
C ILE A 55 -9.74 -2.31 -0.72
N HIS A 56 -10.90 -2.89 -0.44
CA HIS A 56 -11.74 -2.46 0.67
C HIS A 56 -11.17 -2.98 1.99
N THR A 57 -11.17 -2.13 3.02
CA THR A 57 -10.54 -2.41 4.33
C THR A 57 -11.45 -2.05 5.52
N SER A 58 -12.74 -1.83 5.28
CA SER A 58 -13.72 -1.40 6.27
C SER A 58 -15.10 -1.95 5.95
N GLY A 59 -16.06 -1.82 6.88
CA GLY A 59 -17.44 -2.26 6.67
C GLY A 59 -17.56 -3.76 6.42
N GLU A 60 -18.56 -4.14 5.60
CA GLU A 60 -18.91 -5.54 5.36
C GLU A 60 -17.79 -6.35 4.70
N ASP A 61 -16.92 -5.70 3.91
CA ASP A 61 -15.78 -6.34 3.23
C ASP A 61 -14.77 -6.98 4.20
N VAL A 62 -14.75 -6.52 5.45
CA VAL A 62 -13.90 -7.05 6.53
C VAL A 62 -14.71 -7.62 7.70
N GLY A 63 -16.00 -7.88 7.50
CA GLY A 63 -16.89 -8.49 8.50
C GLY A 63 -17.38 -7.53 9.59
N LEU A 64 -17.34 -6.22 9.34
CA LEU A 64 -17.90 -5.19 10.21
C LEU A 64 -19.27 -4.70 9.67
N PRO A 65 -20.12 -4.07 10.50
CA PRO A 65 -21.33 -3.42 10.00
C PRO A 65 -21.03 -2.33 8.97
N ASP A 66 -21.95 -2.09 8.04
CA ASP A 66 -21.84 -1.02 7.04
C ASP A 66 -21.50 0.35 7.66
N GLY A 67 -20.64 1.11 6.98
CA GLY A 67 -20.11 2.40 7.45
C GLY A 67 -19.11 2.33 8.61
N THR A 68 -18.84 1.16 9.19
CA THR A 68 -17.85 1.03 10.27
C THR A 68 -16.43 1.10 9.71
N MET A 69 -15.61 2.00 10.24
CA MET A 69 -14.20 2.08 9.84
C MET A 69 -13.42 0.79 10.17
N GLY A 70 -12.38 0.49 9.41
CA GLY A 70 -11.40 -0.54 9.75
C GLY A 70 -10.63 -0.20 11.03
N ASN A 71 -9.88 -1.17 11.57
CA ASN A 71 -9.07 -1.03 12.78
C ASN A 71 -7.62 -1.42 12.54
#